data_AF-A0A7S3Q9P0-F1
#
_entry.id   AF-A0A7S3Q9P0-F1
#
_cell.length_a   1.000
_cell.length_b   1.000
_cell.length_c   1.000
_cell.angle_alpha   90.00
_cell.angle_beta   90.00
_cell.angle_gamma   90.00
#
_symmetry.space_group_name_H-M   'P 1'
#
loop_
_entity.id
_entity.type
_entity.pdbx_description
1 polymer ?
#
loop_
_entity_poly.entity_id
_entity_poly.type
_entity_poly.pdbx_seq_one_letter_code
_entity_poly.pdbx_strand_id
1 'polypeptide(L)'
;DLRDSATCLQNYMDNTGGGKIPWQDLKYIFGEIMYGGHIVNDFDRLLANEYLNFFMKEELLDEMEMYPFAEDEKDISFISPAPTTFDKYIEHIDKKMTQDTPIAFGLHPNAEIE
;
A
#
# COMPACT_ATOMS: atom_id res chain seq x y z
N ASP A 1 14.40 -0.27 -5.67
CA ASP A 1 13.12 -0.85 -5.20
C ASP A 1 11.89 -0.13 -5.73
N LEU A 2 11.52 1.07 -5.29
CA LEU A 2 10.27 1.72 -5.75
C LEU A 2 10.23 1.97 -7.27
N ARG A 3 11.26 2.60 -7.84
CA ARG A 3 11.34 2.87 -9.29
C ARG A 3 11.34 1.58 -10.13
N ASP A 4 12.02 0.55 -9.66
CA ASP A 4 12.10 -0.75 -10.33
C ASP A 4 10.76 -1.49 -10.25
N SER A 5 10.08 -1.41 -9.11
CA SER A 5 8.74 -1.96 -8.91
C SER A 5 7.71 -1.28 -9.82
N ALA A 6 7.77 0.05 -9.93
CA ALA A 6 6.91 0.82 -10.84
C ALA A 6 7.15 0.44 -12.31
N THR A 7 8.41 0.28 -12.71
CA THR A 7 8.78 -0.17 -14.06
C THR A 7 8.28 -1.59 -14.33
N CYS A 8 8.42 -2.49 -13.36
CA CYS A 8 7.92 -3.86 -13.44
C CYS A 8 6.39 -3.88 -13.58
N LEU A 9 5.67 -3.11 -12.76
CA LEU A 9 4.22 -2.96 -12.85
C LEU A 9 3.79 -2.49 -14.24
N GLN A 10 4.40 -1.40 -14.74
CA GLN A 10 4.08 -0.85 -16.05
C GLN A 10 4.25 -1.90 -17.15
N ASN A 11 5.38 -2.60 -17.16
CA ASN A 11 5.63 -3.68 -18.11
C ASN A 11 4.59 -4.81 -18.00
N TYR A 12 4.18 -5.17 -16.78
CA TYR A 12 3.18 -6.21 -16.57
C TYR A 12 1.82 -5.78 -17.13
N MET A 13 1.42 -4.53 -16.89
CA MET A 13 0.14 -3.97 -17.36
C MET A 13 0.10 -3.80 -18.89
N ASP A 14 1.20 -3.35 -19.49
CA ASP A 14 1.29 -3.18 -20.95
C ASP A 14 1.23 -4.53 -21.69
N ASN A 15 1.79 -5.60 -21.10
CA ASN A 15 1.80 -6.93 -21.71
C ASN A 15 0.53 -7.76 -21.45
N THR A 16 -0.27 -7.42 -20.44
CA THR A 16 -1.50 -8.16 -20.08
C THR A 16 -2.74 -7.69 -20.84
N GLY A 17 -2.63 -6.65 -21.67
CA GLY A 17 -3.68 -6.26 -22.62
C GLY A 17 -5.01 -5.81 -21.98
N GLY A 18 -4.97 -5.31 -20.73
CA GLY A 18 -6.17 -4.87 -20.01
C GLY A 18 -7.00 -6.01 -19.38
N GLY A 19 -6.41 -7.18 -19.21
CA GLY A 19 -7.00 -8.28 -18.43
C GLY A 19 -7.06 -7.99 -16.93
N LYS A 20 -7.49 -9.00 -16.16
CA LYS A 20 -7.50 -8.92 -14.68
C LYS A 20 -6.10 -8.63 -14.15
N ILE A 21 -6.00 -7.74 -13.16
CA ILE A 21 -4.72 -7.41 -12.52
C ILE A 21 -4.17 -8.67 -11.82
N PRO A 22 -2.92 -9.08 -12.11
CA PRO A 22 -2.31 -10.28 -11.54
C PRO A 22 -1.73 -9.98 -10.15
N TRP A 23 -2.60 -9.67 -9.19
CA TRP A 23 -2.22 -9.27 -7.83
C TRP A 23 -1.26 -10.25 -7.15
N GLN A 24 -1.46 -11.56 -7.34
CA GLN A 24 -0.62 -12.58 -6.71
C GLN A 24 0.83 -12.53 -7.22
N ASP A 25 1.01 -12.31 -8.53
CA ASP A 25 2.33 -12.22 -9.15
C ASP A 25 3.02 -10.93 -8.73
N LEU A 26 2.29 -9.81 -8.70
CA LEU A 26 2.80 -8.53 -8.25
C LEU A 26 3.23 -8.56 -6.77
N LYS A 27 2.42 -9.17 -5.89
CA LYS A 27 2.77 -9.35 -4.48
C LYS A 27 4.03 -10.20 -4.32
N TYR A 28 4.18 -11.28 -5.10
CA TYR A 28 5.39 -12.10 -5.06
C TYR A 28 6.62 -11.32 -5.54
N ILE A 29 6.52 -10.62 -6.67
CA ILE A 29 7.64 -9.85 -7.21
C ILE A 29 8.05 -8.73 -6.24
N PHE A 30 7.09 -7.99 -5.68
CA PHE A 30 7.41 -6.89 -4.77
C PHE A 30 7.88 -7.40 -3.41
N GLY A 31 7.19 -8.40 -2.87
CA GLY A 31 7.45 -8.96 -1.55
C GLY A 31 8.73 -9.77 -1.48
N GLU A 32 8.96 -10.70 -2.42
CA GLU A 32 10.10 -11.63 -2.33
C GLU A 32 11.32 -11.13 -3.10
N ILE A 33 11.13 -10.41 -4.21
CA ILE A 33 12.24 -10.02 -5.11
C ILE A 33 12.69 -8.58 -4.87
N MET A 34 11.78 -7.60 -4.97
CA MET A 34 12.15 -6.18 -4.94
C MET A 34 12.49 -5.72 -3.52
N TYR A 35 11.56 -5.84 -2.58
CA TYR A 35 11.77 -5.43 -1.18
C TYR A 35 12.33 -6.58 -0.33
N GLY A 36 11.85 -7.81 -0.54
CA GLY A 36 12.29 -8.99 0.22
C GLY A 36 13.74 -9.40 0.02
N GLY A 37 14.40 -8.93 -1.04
CA GLY A 37 15.84 -9.11 -1.23
C GLY A 37 16.69 -8.44 -0.14
N HIS A 38 16.13 -7.44 0.55
CA HIS A 38 16.79 -6.71 1.64
C HIS A 38 16.36 -7.18 3.04
N ILE A 39 15.30 -7.99 3.13
CA ILE A 39 14.71 -8.41 4.41
C ILE A 39 15.38 -9.71 4.87
N VAL A 40 16.09 -9.65 6.00
CA VAL A 40 16.81 -10.80 6.55
C VAL A 40 16.01 -11.53 7.63
N ASN A 41 15.17 -10.82 8.38
CA ASN A 41 14.40 -11.39 9.47
C ASN A 41 13.05 -11.94 9.00
N ASP A 42 12.68 -13.14 9.45
CA ASP A 42 11.44 -13.80 9.05
C ASP A 42 10.17 -13.05 9.50
N PHE A 43 10.21 -12.39 10.66
CA PHE A 43 9.09 -11.56 11.14
C PHE A 43 8.95 -10.28 10.33
N ASP A 44 10.06 -9.66 9.92
CA ASP A 44 10.01 -8.49 9.03
C ASP A 44 9.46 -8.89 7.64
N ARG A 45 9.79 -10.10 7.18
CA ARG A 45 9.25 -10.64 5.92
C ARG A 45 7.76 -10.91 6.02
N LEU A 46 7.32 -11.50 7.14
CA LEU A 46 5.91 -11.71 7.43
C LEU A 46 5.17 -10.37 7.42
N LEU A 47 5.67 -9.37 8.15
CA LEU A 47 5.07 -8.03 8.21
C LEU A 47 4.96 -7.38 6.83
N ALA A 48 6.04 -7.41 6.04
CA ALA A 48 6.04 -6.86 4.69
C ALA A 48 5.01 -7.55 3.77
N ASN A 49 4.91 -8.87 3.86
CA ASN A 49 3.93 -9.64 3.09
C ASN A 49 2.49 -9.38 3.54
N GLU A 50 2.24 -9.17 4.83
CA GLU A 50 0.91 -8.76 5.32
C GLU A 50 0.51 -7.38 4.80
N TYR A 51 1.44 -6.41 4.78
CA TYR A 51 1.18 -5.11 4.14
C TYR A 51 0.83 -5.23 2.66
N LEU A 52 1.56 -6.06 1.91
CA LEU A 52 1.26 -6.30 0.49
C LEU A 52 -0.10 -6.99 0.31
N ASN A 53 -0.46 -7.94 1.16
CA ASN A 53 -1.77 -8.58 1.12
C ASN A 53 -2.91 -7.61 1.44
N PHE A 54 -2.68 -6.67 2.36
CA PHE A 54 -3.65 -5.64 2.69
C PHE A 54 -3.86 -4.66 1.54
N PHE A 55 -2.79 -4.07 1.00
CA PHE A 55 -2.89 -3.02 -0.01
C PHE A 55 -3.10 -3.52 -1.44
N MET A 56 -2.47 -4.61 -1.86
CA MET A 56 -2.48 -5.04 -3.26
C MET A 56 -3.63 -5.99 -3.59
N LYS A 57 -4.84 -5.42 -3.64
CA LYS A 57 -6.10 -6.09 -3.96
C LYS A 57 -7.03 -5.16 -4.74
N GLU A 58 -8.12 -5.71 -5.29
CA GLU A 58 -9.04 -4.97 -6.18
C GLU A 58 -9.64 -3.74 -5.49
N GLU A 59 -9.95 -3.85 -4.20
CA GLU A 59 -10.56 -2.81 -3.37
C GLU A 59 -9.69 -1.54 -3.28
N LEU A 60 -8.37 -1.64 -3.50
CA LEU A 60 -7.49 -0.47 -3.55
C LEU A 60 -7.96 0.52 -4.64
N LEU A 61 -8.56 0.01 -5.72
CA LEU A 61 -9.07 0.81 -6.83
C LEU A 61 -10.52 1.26 -6.64
N ASP A 62 -11.14 0.91 -5.51
CA ASP A 62 -12.55 1.17 -5.19
C ASP A 62 -12.71 1.68 -3.75
N GLU A 63 -12.10 2.84 -3.47
CA GLU A 63 -12.29 3.60 -2.23
C GLU A 63 -12.08 2.80 -0.93
N MET A 64 -10.97 2.05 -0.87
CA MET A 64 -10.56 1.29 0.31
C MET A 64 -9.97 2.19 1.41
N GLU A 65 -10.32 1.95 2.67
CA GLU A 65 -9.62 2.52 3.82
C GLU A 65 -8.18 1.99 3.88
N MET A 66 -7.19 2.89 3.79
CA MET A 66 -5.77 2.55 3.78
C MET A 66 -5.15 2.52 5.18
N TYR A 67 -5.88 2.94 6.22
CA TYR A 67 -5.47 2.79 7.61
C TYR A 67 -6.17 1.58 8.25
N PRO A 68 -5.52 0.39 8.30
CA PRO A 68 -6.17 -0.88 8.65
C PRO A 68 -6.79 -0.95 10.04
N PHE A 69 -6.36 -0.11 10.98
CA PHE A 69 -6.73 -0.19 12.39
C PHE A 69 -7.34 1.10 12.95
N ALA A 70 -7.81 1.99 12.08
CA ALA A 70 -8.37 3.28 12.48
C ALA A 70 -9.90 3.27 12.66
N GLU A 71 -10.56 2.10 12.66
CA GLU A 71 -12.03 1.99 12.74
C GLU A 71 -12.64 2.65 13.99
N ASP A 72 -11.93 2.57 15.13
CA ASP A 72 -12.37 3.15 16.40
C ASP A 72 -12.03 4.65 16.52
N GLU A 73 -11.14 5.17 15.66
CA GLU A 73 -10.60 6.54 15.69
C GLU A 73 -11.13 7.34 14.51
N LYS A 74 -12.34 7.90 14.66
CA LYS A 74 -13.06 8.59 13.57
C LYS A 74 -12.32 9.76 12.91
N ASP A 75 -11.34 10.32 13.61
CA ASP A 75 -10.54 11.46 13.12
C ASP A 75 -9.30 11.00 12.32
N ILE A 76 -9.04 9.69 12.23
CA ILE A 76 -7.93 9.07 11.50
C ILE A 76 -8.52 8.24 10.36
N SER A 77 -8.42 8.73 9.12
CA SER A 77 -8.90 7.99 7.95
C SER A 77 -8.15 8.47 6.71
N PHE A 78 -7.83 7.53 5.84
CA PHE A 78 -7.28 7.85 4.53
C PHE A 78 -7.73 6.83 3.49
N ILE A 79 -8.82 7.18 2.80
CA ILE A 79 -9.42 6.35 1.77
C ILE A 79 -8.65 6.49 0.45
N SER A 80 -8.45 5.38 -0.27
CA SER A 80 -7.82 5.39 -1.58
C SER A 80 -8.71 6.14 -2.59
N PRO A 81 -8.14 7.01 -3.43
CA PRO A 81 -8.94 7.64 -4.48
C PRO A 81 -9.18 6.65 -5.62
N ALA A 82 -10.36 6.71 -6.23
CA ALA A 82 -10.63 6.00 -7.48
C ALA A 82 -9.60 6.37 -8.57
N PRO A 83 -9.29 5.46 -9.53
CA PRO A 83 -8.30 5.69 -10.56
C PRO A 83 -8.47 7.03 -11.28
N THR A 84 -7.43 7.87 -11.22
CA THR A 84 -7.52 9.26 -11.67
C THR A 84 -6.20 9.80 -12.23
N THR A 85 -6.13 11.09 -12.53
CA THR A 85 -4.92 11.74 -13.05
C THR A 85 -3.91 12.01 -11.94
N PHE A 86 -2.61 12.04 -12.26
CA PHE A 86 -1.53 12.36 -11.32
C PHE A 86 -1.82 13.58 -10.44
N ASP A 87 -2.22 14.71 -11.03
CA ASP A 87 -2.50 15.94 -10.27
C ASP A 87 -3.62 15.76 -9.23
N LYS A 88 -4.59 14.89 -9.51
CA LYS A 88 -5.70 14.60 -8.60
C LYS A 88 -5.27 13.68 -7.47
N TYR A 89 -4.30 12.78 -7.68
CA TYR A 89 -3.68 12.04 -6.59
C TYR A 89 -2.97 12.98 -5.62
N ILE A 90 -2.20 13.94 -6.13
CA ILE A 90 -1.52 14.94 -5.28
C ILE A 90 -2.55 15.77 -4.50
N GLU A 91 -3.58 16.28 -5.18
CA GLU A 91 -4.66 17.03 -4.53
C GLU A 91 -5.38 16.21 -3.45
N HIS A 92 -5.61 14.92 -3.70
CA HIS A 92 -6.23 14.00 -2.73
C HIS A 92 -5.34 13.80 -1.50
N ILE A 93 -4.05 13.53 -1.70
CA ILE A 93 -3.09 13.36 -0.60
C ILE A 93 -3.06 14.63 0.27
N ASP A 94 -2.89 15.80 -0.34
CA ASP A 94 -2.78 17.08 0.38
C ASP A 94 -4.05 17.43 1.17
N LYS A 95 -5.23 16.98 0.72
CA LYS A 95 -6.52 17.31 1.35
C LYS A 95 -7.03 16.27 2.33
N LYS A 96 -6.68 14.99 2.14
CA LYS A 96 -7.31 13.86 2.83
C LYS A 96 -6.39 13.13 3.77
N MET A 97 -5.07 13.16 3.53
CA MET A 97 -4.14 12.51 4.43
C MET A 97 -4.09 13.28 5.75
N THR A 98 -4.37 12.59 6.85
CA THR A 98 -4.27 13.16 8.20
C THR A 98 -2.81 13.18 8.65
N GLN A 99 -2.54 13.70 9.86
CA GLN A 99 -1.21 13.56 10.45
C GLN A 99 -0.84 12.08 10.60
N ASP A 100 0.46 11.78 10.48
CA ASP A 100 0.99 10.45 10.79
C ASP A 100 0.68 10.13 12.26
N THR A 101 0.17 8.92 12.50
CA THR A 101 -0.11 8.39 13.83
C THR A 101 0.35 6.94 13.89
N PRO A 102 0.61 6.35 15.08
CA PRO A 102 1.06 4.97 15.17
C PRO A 102 -0.01 4.00 14.67
N ILE A 103 -1.27 4.37 14.88
CA ILE A 103 -2.46 3.60 14.48
C ILE A 103 -2.52 3.42 12.96
N ALA A 104 -2.11 4.43 12.18
CA ALA A 104 -2.01 4.33 10.72
C ALA A 104 -1.09 3.18 10.26
N PHE A 105 -0.11 2.81 11.09
CA PHE A 105 0.83 1.70 10.87
C PHE A 105 0.49 0.43 11.68
N GLY A 106 -0.69 0.38 12.30
CA GLY A 106 -1.11 -0.74 13.17
C GLY A 106 -0.33 -0.84 14.47
N LEU A 107 0.25 0.26 14.94
CA LEU A 107 0.98 0.34 16.19
C LEU A 107 0.09 0.92 17.30
N HIS A 108 0.40 0.55 18.54
CA HIS A 108 -0.25 1.13 19.71
C HIS A 108 0.16 2.60 19.87
N PRO A 109 -0.73 3.52 20.32
CA PRO A 109 -0.42 4.94 20.51
C PRO A 109 0.85 5.22 21.34
N ASN A 110 1.18 4.32 22.28
CA ASN A 110 2.41 4.41 23.07
C ASN A 110 3.71 4.36 22.23
N ALA A 111 3.68 3.95 20.97
CA ALA A 111 4.86 3.94 20.11
C ALA A 111 5.39 5.35 19.77
N GLU A 112 4.57 6.39 19.97
CA GLU A 112 4.96 7.79 19.81
C GLU A 112 5.46 8.45 21.10
N ILE A 113 5.40 7.74 22.24
CA ILE A 113 5.88 8.25 23.52
C ILE A 113 7.39 8.05 23.60
N GLU A 114 8.14 9.16 23.59
CA GLU A 114 9.58 9.20 23.94
C GLU A 114 9.82 9.08 25.45
#